data_AF-A0A661ARR4-F1
#
_entry.id   AF-A0A661ARR4-F1
#
_cell.length_a   1.000
_cell.length_b   1.000
_cell.length_c   1.000
_cell.angle_alpha   90.00
_cell.angle_beta   90.00
_cell.angle_gamma   90.00
#
_symmetry.space_group_name_H-M   'P 1'
#
loop_
_entity.id
_entity.type
_entity.pdbx_description
1 polymer ?
#
loop_
_entity_poly.entity_id
_entity_poly.type
_entity_poly.pdbx_seq_one_letter_code
_entity_poly.pdbx_strand_id
1 'polypeptide(L)'
;MLPLEPQSIVEEARKCVLCGKCLAACPLFLETGKEEDSPRGKLFLIANLSPLTPRAAELIFPCLLCGECERACPLEIRIMDVLLSLRFYYKLPLSFEVKEIPEKEGKKPVYPGCFEKPPEDGMVPPGLVCSGFYHLLSGDLETYKECAEQNVRVLKNYPGIEILCPLAFTAISLYSVFFGDEFRVDIRGEKALKIPPCFFNIFPERFL
;
A
#
# COMPACT_ATOMS: atom_id res chain seq x y z
N MET A 1 7.69 4.63 -7.84
CA MET A 1 7.00 5.93 -7.85
C MET A 1 6.64 6.29 -6.43
N LEU A 2 6.99 7.48 -5.95
CA LEU A 2 6.66 7.95 -4.59
C LEU A 2 5.23 8.52 -4.58
N PRO A 3 4.51 8.48 -3.43
CA PRO A 3 3.20 9.12 -3.32
C PRO A 3 3.32 10.63 -3.61
N LEU A 4 2.29 11.19 -4.27
CA LEU A 4 2.18 12.62 -4.51
C LEU A 4 2.02 13.35 -3.18
N GLU A 5 2.65 14.51 -3.04
CA GLU A 5 2.39 15.42 -1.92
C GLU A 5 0.89 15.76 -1.83
N PRO A 6 0.30 15.94 -0.64
CA PRO A 6 -1.15 16.12 -0.48
C PRO A 6 -1.74 17.26 -1.32
N GLN A 7 -1.01 18.37 -1.46
CA GLN A 7 -1.43 19.49 -2.31
C GLN A 7 -1.47 19.11 -3.79
N SER A 8 -0.46 18.36 -4.26
CA SER A 8 -0.39 17.86 -5.63
C SER A 8 -1.50 16.85 -5.96
N ILE A 9 -2.00 16.08 -4.98
CA ILE A 9 -3.18 15.21 -5.17
C ILE A 9 -4.40 16.03 -5.59
N VAL A 10 -4.68 17.10 -4.85
CA VAL A 10 -5.84 17.96 -5.08
C VAL A 10 -5.69 18.72 -6.40
N GLU A 11 -4.50 19.24 -6.70
CA GLU A 11 -4.21 19.91 -7.97
C GLU A 11 -4.39 18.98 -9.18
N GLU A 12 -3.89 17.76 -9.08
CA GLU A 12 -4.05 16.76 -10.14
C GLU A 12 -5.53 16.41 -10.34
N ALA A 13 -6.29 16.24 -9.25
CA ALA A 13 -7.73 15.98 -9.31
C ALA A 13 -8.53 17.14 -9.93
N ARG A 14 -8.13 18.39 -9.67
CA ARG A 14 -8.77 19.60 -10.23
C ARG A 14 -8.64 19.75 -11.73
N LYS A 15 -7.71 19.02 -12.36
CA LYS A 15 -7.62 18.97 -13.83
C LYS A 15 -8.87 18.33 -14.46
N CYS A 16 -9.65 17.56 -13.70
CA CYS A 16 -10.84 16.89 -14.22
C CYS A 16 -11.93 17.89 -14.64
N VAL A 17 -12.29 17.88 -15.92
CA VAL A 17 -13.38 18.69 -16.49
C VAL A 17 -14.72 17.93 -16.57
N LEU A 18 -14.84 16.79 -15.89
CA LEU A 18 -16.07 15.97 -15.82
C LEU A 18 -16.62 15.45 -17.17
N CYS A 19 -15.78 15.35 -18.21
CA CYS A 19 -16.22 14.97 -19.58
C CYS A 19 -16.86 13.57 -19.72
N GLY A 20 -16.71 12.68 -18.73
CA GLY A 20 -17.37 11.37 -18.74
C GLY A 20 -16.66 10.25 -19.52
N LYS A 21 -15.55 10.51 -20.23
CA LYS A 21 -14.83 9.46 -20.99
C LYS A 21 -14.36 8.28 -20.13
N CYS A 22 -14.01 8.54 -18.87
CA CYS A 22 -13.57 7.50 -17.93
C CYS A 22 -14.69 6.54 -17.49
N LEU A 23 -15.97 6.88 -17.71
CA LEU A 23 -17.09 6.08 -17.23
C LEU A 23 -17.14 4.71 -17.92
N ALA A 24 -17.13 4.71 -19.26
CA ALA A 24 -17.15 3.48 -20.05
C ALA A 24 -15.87 2.63 -19.90
N ALA A 25 -14.77 3.24 -19.43
CA ALA A 25 -13.51 2.55 -19.20
C ALA A 25 -13.39 1.93 -17.80
N CYS A 26 -14.24 2.34 -16.84
CA CYS A 26 -14.11 1.90 -15.45
C CYS A 26 -14.99 0.67 -15.17
N PRO A 27 -14.41 -0.53 -14.95
CA PRO A 27 -15.20 -1.73 -14.68
C PRO A 27 -16.01 -1.64 -13.39
N LEU A 28 -15.47 -0.98 -12.36
CA LEU A 28 -16.22 -0.75 -11.12
C LEU A 28 -17.48 0.07 -11.37
N PHE A 29 -17.38 1.16 -12.12
CA PHE A 29 -18.54 1.99 -12.45
C PHE A 29 -19.55 1.26 -13.33
N LEU A 30 -19.09 0.46 -14.29
CA LEU A 30 -19.96 -0.36 -15.13
C LEU A 30 -20.77 -1.36 -14.30
N GLU A 31 -20.17 -1.90 -13.24
CA GLU A 31 -20.83 -2.81 -12.32
C GLU A 31 -21.78 -2.08 -11.34
N THR A 32 -21.33 -0.99 -10.71
CA THR A 32 -22.10 -0.36 -9.63
C THR A 32 -23.11 0.66 -10.13
N GLY A 33 -22.87 1.30 -11.28
CA GLY A 33 -23.66 2.42 -11.81
C GLY A 33 -23.64 3.69 -10.97
N LYS A 34 -22.86 3.73 -9.88
CA LYS A 34 -22.82 4.86 -8.93
C LYS A 34 -21.78 5.87 -9.35
N GLU A 35 -22.18 7.13 -9.52
CA GLU A 35 -21.27 8.19 -9.95
C GLU A 35 -20.10 8.38 -8.99
N GLU A 36 -20.30 8.22 -7.67
CA GLU A 36 -19.24 8.32 -6.66
C GLU A 36 -18.15 7.23 -6.77
N ASP A 37 -18.48 6.08 -7.39
CA ASP A 37 -17.52 5.00 -7.67
C ASP A 37 -16.75 5.22 -8.96
N SER A 38 -17.22 6.14 -9.81
CA SER A 38 -16.57 6.45 -11.07
C SER A 38 -15.24 7.18 -10.87
N PRO A 39 -14.29 7.08 -11.82
CA PRO A 39 -13.02 7.79 -11.72
C PRO A 39 -13.22 9.30 -11.62
N ARG A 40 -14.08 9.90 -12.46
CA ARG A 40 -14.36 11.33 -12.41
C ARG A 40 -15.10 11.75 -11.14
N GLY A 41 -16.00 10.92 -10.63
CA GLY A 41 -16.69 11.17 -9.37
C GLY A 41 -15.70 11.21 -8.22
N LYS A 42 -14.76 10.27 -8.16
CA LYS A 42 -13.67 10.30 -7.17
C LYS A 42 -12.82 11.55 -7.31
N LEU A 43 -12.36 11.91 -8.51
CA LEU A 43 -11.60 13.15 -8.72
C LEU A 43 -12.39 14.40 -8.30
N PHE A 44 -13.69 14.46 -8.60
CA PHE A 44 -14.56 15.56 -8.17
C PHE A 44 -14.60 15.66 -6.64
N LEU A 45 -14.82 14.53 -5.96
CA LEU A 45 -14.88 14.48 -4.51
C LEU A 45 -13.51 14.85 -3.90
N ILE A 46 -12.40 14.38 -4.45
CA ILE A 46 -11.04 14.73 -4.00
C ILE A 46 -10.74 16.22 -4.21
N ALA A 47 -11.19 16.81 -5.32
CA ALA A 47 -10.93 18.21 -5.66
C ALA A 47 -11.74 19.20 -4.82
N ASN A 48 -12.94 18.80 -4.37
CA ASN A 48 -13.93 19.69 -3.75
C ASN A 48 -14.25 19.35 -2.29
N LEU A 49 -14.02 18.10 -1.87
CA LEU A 49 -14.18 17.67 -0.49
C LEU A 49 -12.79 17.41 0.07
N SER A 50 -12.53 17.88 1.29
CA SER A 50 -11.27 17.58 1.98
C SER A 50 -11.16 16.05 2.13
N PRO A 51 -10.20 15.39 1.44
CA PRO A 51 -10.14 13.95 1.36
C PRO A 51 -9.44 13.40 2.60
N LEU A 52 -9.98 13.66 3.79
CA LEU A 52 -9.48 13.08 5.04
C LEU A 52 -10.61 12.60 5.97
N THR A 53 -11.83 12.44 5.45
CA THR A 53 -12.94 11.84 6.21
C THR A 53 -12.98 10.31 6.02
N PRO A 54 -13.46 9.54 7.01
CA PRO A 54 -13.64 8.08 6.89
C PRO A 54 -14.49 7.68 5.67
N ARG A 55 -15.49 8.48 5.33
CA ARG A 55 -16.36 8.26 4.15
C ARG A 55 -15.58 8.23 2.84
N ALA A 56 -14.48 8.97 2.74
CA ALA A 56 -13.70 8.96 1.51
C ALA A 56 -12.81 7.72 1.40
N ALA A 57 -12.47 7.01 2.48
CA ALA A 57 -11.88 5.68 2.39
C ALA A 57 -12.85 4.69 1.72
N GLU A 58 -14.14 4.72 2.06
CA GLU A 58 -15.18 3.89 1.44
C GLU A 58 -15.31 4.12 -0.07
N LEU A 59 -14.90 5.28 -0.57
CA LEU A 59 -14.91 5.62 -1.99
C LEU A 59 -13.61 5.26 -2.70
N ILE A 60 -12.46 5.40 -2.03
CA ILE A 60 -11.14 5.18 -2.63
C ILE A 60 -10.77 3.69 -2.69
N PHE A 61 -11.07 2.93 -1.64
CA PHE A 61 -10.66 1.52 -1.53
C PHE A 61 -11.35 0.54 -2.49
N PRO A 62 -12.59 0.76 -2.96
CA PRO A 62 -13.19 -0.08 -4.00
C PRO A 62 -12.52 0.01 -5.38
N CYS A 63 -11.67 1.00 -5.64
CA CYS A 63 -10.98 1.09 -6.93
C CYS A 63 -10.12 -0.17 -7.19
N LEU A 64 -10.25 -0.77 -8.38
CA LEU A 64 -9.48 -1.95 -8.76
C LEU A 64 -8.03 -1.64 -9.19
N LEU A 65 -7.65 -0.36 -9.27
CA LEU A 65 -6.31 0.06 -9.70
C LEU A 65 -5.92 -0.48 -11.10
N CYS A 66 -6.89 -0.69 -12.00
CA CYS A 66 -6.65 -1.27 -13.33
C CYS A 66 -6.03 -0.30 -14.34
N GLY A 67 -6.11 1.02 -14.10
CA GLY A 67 -5.50 2.05 -14.96
C GLY A 67 -6.27 2.41 -16.24
N GLU A 68 -7.36 1.74 -16.58
CA GLU A 68 -8.09 2.02 -17.83
C GLU A 68 -8.64 3.44 -17.92
N CYS A 69 -9.10 3.97 -16.79
CA CYS A 69 -9.62 5.34 -16.71
C CYS A 69 -8.56 6.41 -17.00
N GLU A 70 -7.29 6.15 -16.69
CA GLU A 70 -6.17 7.03 -16.97
C GLU A 70 -5.85 7.01 -18.47
N ARG A 71 -5.80 5.83 -19.09
CA ARG A 71 -5.61 5.68 -20.54
C ARG A 71 -6.73 6.35 -21.36
N ALA A 72 -7.96 6.29 -20.87
CA ALA A 72 -9.10 6.92 -21.51
C ALA A 72 -9.19 8.44 -21.29
N CYS A 73 -8.39 9.01 -20.40
CA CYS A 73 -8.50 10.41 -20.00
C CYS A 73 -7.84 11.34 -21.03
N PRO A 74 -8.59 12.24 -21.69
CA PRO A 74 -8.02 13.14 -22.70
C PRO A 74 -7.16 14.26 -22.10
N LEU A 75 -7.18 14.40 -20.77
CA LEU A 75 -6.40 15.40 -20.03
C LEU A 75 -5.18 14.80 -19.35
N GLU A 76 -4.90 13.50 -19.59
CA GLU A 76 -3.71 12.81 -19.08
C GLU A 76 -3.54 12.96 -17.55
N ILE A 77 -4.67 12.98 -16.83
CA ILE A 77 -4.67 13.11 -15.38
C ILE A 77 -4.05 11.85 -14.80
N ARG A 78 -3.13 11.99 -13.85
CA ARG A 78 -2.51 10.88 -13.13
C ARG A 78 -3.44 10.28 -12.07
N ILE A 79 -4.55 9.69 -12.52
CA ILE A 79 -5.63 9.16 -11.66
C ILE A 79 -5.09 8.06 -10.75
N MET A 80 -4.22 7.20 -11.26
CA MET A 80 -3.61 6.13 -10.49
C MET A 80 -2.75 6.67 -9.34
N ASP A 81 -1.92 7.67 -9.63
CA ASP A 81 -1.08 8.30 -8.62
C ASP A 81 -1.91 8.97 -7.53
N VAL A 82 -2.98 9.66 -7.92
CA VAL A 82 -3.95 10.27 -6.99
C VAL A 82 -4.54 9.22 -6.06
N LEU A 83 -5.07 8.12 -6.60
CA LEU A 83 -5.74 7.08 -5.80
C LEU A 83 -4.76 6.30 -4.92
N LEU A 84 -3.56 5.99 -5.43
CA LEU A 84 -2.51 5.33 -4.65
C LEU A 84 -2.00 6.22 -3.51
N SER A 85 -1.80 7.51 -3.78
CA SER A 85 -1.38 8.48 -2.77
C SER A 85 -2.43 8.59 -1.68
N LEU A 86 -3.72 8.67 -2.05
CA LEU A 86 -4.79 8.68 -1.06
C LEU A 86 -4.83 7.38 -0.24
N ARG A 87 -4.71 6.20 -0.85
CA ARG A 87 -4.61 4.94 -0.10
C ARG A 87 -3.44 4.94 0.89
N PHE A 88 -2.31 5.54 0.51
CA PHE A 88 -1.16 5.72 1.39
C PHE A 88 -1.50 6.63 2.58
N TYR A 89 -2.08 7.82 2.34
CA TYR A 89 -2.42 8.76 3.42
C TYR A 89 -3.57 8.31 4.31
N TYR A 90 -4.59 7.63 3.76
CA TYR A 90 -5.73 7.11 4.54
C TYR A 90 -5.39 5.88 5.40
N LYS A 91 -4.26 5.20 5.15
CA LYS A 91 -3.81 4.04 5.92
C LYS A 91 -2.57 4.31 6.78
N LEU A 92 -2.32 5.55 7.19
CA LEU A 92 -1.25 5.85 8.12
C LEU A 92 -1.74 6.69 9.31
N PRO A 93 -2.09 6.06 10.45
CA PRO A 93 -1.90 6.70 11.74
C PRO A 93 -0.39 6.75 12.02
N LEU A 94 0.36 7.60 11.32
CA LEU A 94 1.78 7.82 11.63
C LEU A 94 1.90 8.75 12.84
N SER A 95 1.75 8.16 14.02
CA SER A 95 2.38 8.63 15.24
C SER A 95 3.02 7.42 15.91
N PHE A 96 4.23 7.05 15.48
CA PHE A 96 5.02 6.02 16.13
C PHE A 96 6.31 6.64 16.67
N GLU A 97 6.57 6.43 17.97
CA GLU A 97 7.87 6.66 18.57
C GLU A 97 8.79 5.48 18.26
N VAL A 98 9.95 5.75 17.67
CA VAL A 98 11.02 4.77 17.48
C VAL A 98 11.74 4.63 18.83
N LYS A 99 11.72 3.44 19.44
CA LYS A 99 12.57 3.12 20.59
C LYS A 99 13.71 2.19 20.17
N GLU A 100 14.90 2.46 20.71
CA GLU A 100 16.08 1.63 20.48
C GLU A 100 15.97 0.32 21.28
N ILE A 101 16.28 -0.79 20.63
CA ILE A 101 16.32 -2.12 21.25
C ILE A 101 17.78 -2.44 21.56
N PRO A 102 18.09 -2.93 22.77
CA PRO A 102 19.43 -3.42 23.08
C PRO A 102 19.74 -4.70 22.29
N GLU A 103 20.89 -4.71 21.62
CA GLU A 103 21.43 -5.87 20.91
C GLU A 103 21.61 -7.05 21.88
N LYS A 104 21.05 -8.22 21.53
CA LYS A 104 21.44 -9.50 22.16
C LYS A 104 22.21 -10.32 21.14
N GLU A 105 23.32 -10.90 21.60
CA GLU A 105 24.26 -11.72 20.83
C GLU A 105 23.56 -12.74 19.92
N GLY A 106 23.73 -12.57 18.61
CA GLY A 106 23.14 -13.37 17.54
C GLY A 106 23.06 -12.59 16.22
N LYS A 107 22.97 -13.28 15.08
CA LYS A 107 22.73 -12.62 13.78
C LYS A 107 21.42 -11.83 13.82
N LYS A 108 21.40 -10.62 13.27
CA LYS A 108 20.25 -9.71 13.33
C LYS A 108 19.04 -10.31 12.59
N PRO A 109 17.83 -10.39 13.19
CA PRO A 109 16.65 -10.89 12.49
C PRO A 109 16.28 -9.97 11.33
N VAL A 110 16.07 -10.54 10.14
CA VAL A 110 15.67 -9.80 8.95
C VAL A 110 14.43 -10.37 8.30
N TYR A 111 13.54 -9.49 7.84
CA TYR A 111 12.45 -9.82 6.93
C TYR A 111 12.88 -9.45 5.51
N PRO A 112 13.23 -10.42 4.65
CA PRO A 112 13.82 -10.14 3.35
C PRO A 112 12.79 -9.68 2.31
N GLY A 113 11.49 -9.84 2.57
CA GLY A 113 10.47 -9.65 1.53
C GLY A 113 10.68 -10.60 0.37
N CYS A 114 10.61 -10.09 -0.86
CA CYS A 114 10.77 -10.89 -2.08
C CYS A 114 12.23 -10.97 -2.57
N PHE A 115 13.22 -10.57 -1.76
CA PHE A 115 14.63 -10.67 -2.12
C PHE A 115 15.17 -12.07 -1.80
N GLU A 116 15.89 -12.69 -2.74
CA GLU A 116 16.30 -14.10 -2.68
C GLU A 116 17.44 -14.40 -1.69
N LYS A 117 18.08 -13.39 -1.07
CA LYS A 117 19.14 -13.61 -0.08
C LYS A 117 19.09 -12.60 1.07
N PRO A 118 19.14 -13.04 2.34
CA PRO A 118 19.43 -12.14 3.45
C PRO A 118 20.87 -11.57 3.31
N PRO A 119 21.14 -10.38 3.86
CA PRO A 119 22.49 -9.84 4.00
C PRO A 119 23.38 -10.85 4.73
N GLU A 120 24.70 -10.82 4.50
CA GLU A 120 25.65 -11.78 5.09
C GLU A 120 25.55 -11.88 6.63
N ASP A 121 25.19 -10.76 7.27
CA ASP A 121 25.05 -10.60 8.73
C ASP A 121 23.61 -10.82 9.28
N GLY A 122 22.63 -11.04 8.40
CA GLY A 122 21.22 -11.21 8.76
C GLY A 122 20.77 -12.68 8.82
N MET A 123 19.79 -12.97 9.67
CA MET A 123 19.09 -14.26 9.72
C MET A 123 17.60 -14.06 9.39
N VAL A 124 17.05 -14.85 8.48
CA VAL A 124 15.59 -14.87 8.24
C VAL A 124 14.94 -15.78 9.29
N PRO A 125 14.03 -15.28 10.15
CA PRO A 125 13.24 -16.14 11.02
C PRO A 125 12.53 -17.26 10.24
N PRO A 126 12.66 -18.54 10.66
CA PRO A 126 12.00 -19.64 9.97
C PRO A 126 10.49 -19.54 10.11
N GLY A 127 9.77 -19.87 9.05
CA GLY A 127 8.30 -19.85 9.00
C GLY A 127 7.68 -18.51 8.63
N LEU A 128 8.48 -17.48 8.29
CA LEU A 128 7.96 -16.27 7.67
C LEU A 128 7.34 -16.57 6.31
N VAL A 129 6.24 -15.89 6.03
CA VAL A 129 5.50 -15.95 4.77
C VAL A 129 5.40 -14.56 4.16
N CYS A 130 4.75 -14.45 3.00
CA CYS A 130 4.46 -13.18 2.33
C CYS A 130 3.92 -12.12 3.30
N SER A 131 4.26 -10.84 3.09
CA SER A 131 3.80 -9.75 3.95
C SER A 131 2.33 -9.39 3.73
N GLY A 132 1.72 -9.95 2.69
CA GLY A 132 0.35 -9.65 2.29
C GLY A 132 0.17 -8.28 1.63
N PHE A 133 1.24 -7.54 1.32
CA PHE A 133 1.15 -6.17 0.78
C PHE A 133 0.19 -6.04 -0.43
N TYR A 134 0.24 -6.97 -1.39
CA TYR A 134 -0.64 -6.91 -2.55
C TYR A 134 -2.11 -7.26 -2.22
N HIS A 135 -2.36 -8.16 -1.28
CA HIS A 135 -3.72 -8.43 -0.77
C HIS A 135 -4.29 -7.21 -0.05
N LEU A 136 -3.45 -6.53 0.74
CA LEU A 136 -3.81 -5.26 1.38
C LEU A 136 -4.15 -4.17 0.35
N LEU A 137 -3.40 -4.09 -0.75
CA LEU A 137 -3.64 -3.14 -1.83
C LEU A 137 -4.89 -3.49 -2.65
N SER A 138 -5.15 -4.76 -2.91
CA SER A 138 -6.33 -5.20 -3.68
C SER A 138 -7.63 -5.14 -2.86
N GLY A 139 -7.53 -5.01 -1.53
CA GLY A 139 -8.68 -5.02 -0.64
C GLY A 139 -9.09 -6.42 -0.17
N ASP A 140 -8.33 -7.45 -0.53
CA ASP A 140 -8.44 -8.82 -0.03
C ASP A 140 -7.90 -8.90 1.42
N LEU A 141 -8.68 -8.36 2.34
CA LEU A 141 -8.28 -8.25 3.75
C LEU A 141 -8.26 -9.60 4.48
N GLU A 142 -8.99 -10.60 3.97
CA GLU A 142 -9.02 -11.95 4.54
C GLU A 142 -7.65 -12.62 4.35
N THR A 143 -7.19 -12.74 3.10
CA THR A 143 -5.87 -13.33 2.80
C THR A 143 -4.72 -12.51 3.39
N TYR A 144 -4.86 -11.17 3.42
CA TYR A 144 -3.90 -10.31 4.10
C TYR A 144 -3.77 -10.67 5.60
N LYS A 145 -4.89 -10.87 6.29
CA LYS A 145 -4.89 -11.23 7.72
C LYS A 145 -4.31 -12.62 7.97
N GLU A 146 -4.55 -13.59 7.09
CA GLU A 146 -3.94 -14.92 7.20
C GLU A 146 -2.40 -14.85 7.11
N CYS A 147 -1.89 -14.12 6.11
CA CYS A 147 -0.45 -13.87 5.96
C CYS A 147 0.12 -13.16 7.19
N ALA A 148 -0.61 -12.18 7.71
CA ALA A 148 -0.20 -11.41 8.87
C ALA A 148 -0.18 -12.28 10.14
N GLU A 149 -1.21 -13.09 10.38
CA GLU A 149 -1.28 -13.97 11.56
C GLU A 149 -0.11 -14.94 11.63
N GLN A 150 0.24 -15.56 10.49
CA GLN A 150 1.41 -16.44 10.40
C GLN A 150 2.71 -15.72 10.73
N ASN A 151 2.91 -14.54 10.15
CA ASN A 151 4.09 -13.73 10.43
C ASN A 151 4.13 -13.25 11.88
N VAL A 152 3.01 -12.80 12.46
CA VAL A 152 2.91 -12.39 13.87
C VAL A 152 3.34 -13.52 14.81
N ARG A 153 2.90 -14.76 14.54
CA ARG A 153 3.29 -15.95 15.32
C ARG A 153 4.80 -16.19 15.34
N VAL A 154 5.49 -15.86 14.26
CA VAL A 154 6.96 -15.97 14.15
C VAL A 154 7.64 -14.76 14.79
N LEU A 155 7.24 -13.56 14.39
CA LEU A 155 7.89 -12.29 14.73
C LEU A 155 7.82 -11.97 16.22
N LYS A 156 6.75 -12.37 16.93
CA LYS A 156 6.60 -12.15 18.38
C LYS A 156 7.71 -12.80 19.23
N ASN A 157 8.45 -13.76 18.67
CA ASN A 157 9.55 -14.44 19.36
C ASN A 157 10.89 -13.69 19.24
N TYR A 158 10.92 -12.57 18.52
CA TYR A 158 12.10 -11.76 18.29
C TYR A 158 11.91 -10.37 18.90
N PRO A 159 12.96 -9.81 19.54
CA PRO A 159 12.86 -8.50 20.17
C PRO A 159 12.67 -7.36 19.16
N GLY A 160 13.13 -7.55 17.92
CA GLY A 160 12.90 -6.66 16.79
C GLY A 160 13.38 -7.28 15.48
N ILE A 161 13.00 -6.66 14.37
CA ILE A 161 13.31 -7.15 13.03
C ILE A 161 13.63 -6.03 12.05
N GLU A 162 14.60 -6.26 11.18
CA GLU A 162 14.91 -5.37 10.07
C GLU A 162 14.25 -5.85 8.77
N ILE A 163 13.40 -5.00 8.19
CA ILE A 163 12.65 -5.26 6.97
C ILE A 163 13.39 -4.64 5.80
N LEU A 164 13.87 -5.51 4.90
CA LEU A 164 14.71 -5.12 3.76
C LEU A 164 13.90 -4.69 2.54
N CYS A 165 12.60 -5.00 2.54
CA CYS A 165 11.68 -4.65 1.46
C CYS A 165 10.72 -3.53 1.90
N PRO A 166 10.73 -2.36 1.24
CA PRO A 166 9.85 -1.24 1.58
C PRO A 166 8.35 -1.59 1.53
N LEU A 167 7.95 -2.43 0.57
CA LEU A 167 6.55 -2.88 0.48
C LEU A 167 6.16 -3.77 1.67
N ALA A 168 7.09 -4.65 2.08
CA ALA A 168 6.90 -5.45 3.28
C ALA A 168 6.89 -4.58 4.54
N PHE A 169 7.70 -3.53 4.59
CA PHE A 169 7.71 -2.59 5.71
C PHE A 169 6.34 -1.94 5.87
N THR A 170 5.73 -1.45 4.78
CA THR A 170 4.37 -0.90 4.82
C THR A 170 3.34 -1.91 5.32
N ALA A 171 3.35 -3.14 4.79
CA ALA A 171 2.37 -4.16 5.19
C ALA A 171 2.55 -4.61 6.65
N ILE A 172 3.78 -4.92 7.06
CA ILE A 172 4.09 -5.42 8.41
C ILE A 172 3.85 -4.33 9.46
N SER A 173 4.11 -3.05 9.15
CA SER A 173 3.76 -1.92 10.03
C SER A 173 2.28 -1.93 10.41
N LEU A 174 1.42 -2.36 9.49
CA LEU A 174 -0.01 -2.42 9.69
C LEU A 174 -0.49 -3.66 10.44
N TYR A 175 0.36 -4.65 10.71
CA TYR A 175 -0.05 -5.81 11.54
C TYR A 175 -0.49 -5.34 12.94
N SER A 176 0.16 -4.31 13.50
CA SER A 176 -0.22 -3.70 14.77
C SER A 176 -1.67 -3.20 14.81
N VAL A 177 -2.21 -2.75 13.66
CA VAL A 177 -3.59 -2.28 13.55
C VAL A 177 -4.60 -3.43 13.68
N PHE A 178 -4.24 -4.64 13.23
CA PHE A 178 -5.14 -5.79 13.21
C PHE A 178 -4.97 -6.73 14.40
N PHE A 179 -3.76 -6.82 14.95
CA PHE A 179 -3.39 -7.76 16.01
C PHE A 179 -3.06 -7.06 17.35
N GLY A 180 -3.05 -5.72 17.39
CA GLY A 180 -2.87 -4.94 18.61
C GLY A 180 -1.63 -5.34 19.40
N ASP A 181 -1.84 -5.67 20.68
CA ASP A 181 -0.78 -6.03 21.63
C ASP A 181 -0.08 -7.36 21.31
N GLU A 182 -0.66 -8.21 20.46
CA GLU A 182 -0.03 -9.45 20.03
C GLU A 182 1.13 -9.21 19.06
N PHE A 183 1.19 -8.02 18.45
CA PHE A 183 2.25 -7.61 17.54
C PHE A 183 2.95 -6.33 18.03
N ARG A 184 3.77 -6.49 19.08
CA ARG A 184 4.68 -5.46 19.61
C ARG A 184 6.13 -5.79 19.27
N VAL A 185 6.41 -5.90 17.97
CA VAL A 185 7.75 -6.16 17.46
C VAL A 185 8.30 -4.85 16.91
N ASP A 186 9.48 -4.46 17.39
CA ASP A 186 10.14 -3.26 16.89
C ASP A 186 10.67 -3.51 15.48
N ILE A 187 10.10 -2.80 14.50
CA ILE A 187 10.45 -2.92 13.08
C ILE A 187 11.36 -1.78 12.63
N ARG A 188 12.41 -2.09 11.87
CA ARG A 188 13.28 -1.13 11.18
C ARG A 188 13.27 -1.42 9.69
N GLY A 189 13.49 -0.43 8.82
CA GLY A 189 13.55 -0.68 7.37
C GLY A 189 14.23 0.42 6.57
N GLU A 190 14.84 0.05 5.44
CA GLU A 190 15.40 1.02 4.48
C GLU A 190 14.28 1.88 3.88
N LYS A 191 14.42 3.21 3.94
CA LYS A 191 13.51 4.17 3.28
C LYS A 191 13.66 4.20 1.75
N ALA A 192 14.68 3.55 1.21
CA ALA A 192 14.97 3.54 -0.22
C ALA A 192 14.10 2.48 -0.93
N LEU A 193 13.29 2.94 -1.88
CA LEU A 193 12.34 2.11 -2.63
C LEU A 193 13.07 1.16 -3.60
N LYS A 194 13.54 -0.01 -3.13
CA LYS A 194 13.99 -1.09 -4.03
C LYS A 194 12.75 -1.87 -4.51
N ILE A 195 12.48 -1.82 -5.82
CA ILE A 195 11.36 -2.53 -6.45
C ILE A 195 11.64 -4.03 -6.39
N PRO A 196 10.75 -4.86 -5.80
CA PRO A 196 10.99 -6.30 -5.73
C PRO A 196 10.81 -6.98 -7.09
N PRO A 197 11.52 -8.09 -7.35
CA PRO A 197 11.45 -8.82 -8.63
C PRO A 197 10.03 -9.26 -9.03
N CYS A 198 9.15 -9.55 -8.07
CA CYS A 198 7.77 -9.96 -8.34
C CYS A 198 6.89 -8.86 -8.96
N PHE A 199 7.24 -7.58 -8.79
CA PHE A 199 6.52 -6.47 -9.40
C PHE A 199 6.60 -6.51 -10.94
N PHE A 200 7.74 -6.98 -11.47
CA PHE A 200 7.94 -7.15 -12.92
C PHE A 200 7.14 -8.34 -13.48
N ASN A 201 6.94 -9.40 -12.69
CA ASN A 201 6.15 -10.57 -13.12
C ASN A 201 4.64 -10.31 -13.11
N ILE A 202 4.15 -9.38 -12.27
CA ILE A 202 2.70 -9.05 -12.19
C ILE A 202 2.31 -7.99 -13.23
N PHE A 203 3.23 -7.12 -13.64
CA PHE A 203 2.99 -6.06 -14.62
C PHE A 203 4.04 -6.05 -15.75
N PRO A 204 4.19 -7.14 -16.54
CA PRO A 204 5.23 -7.24 -17.55
C PRO A 204 5.09 -6.17 -18.65
N GLU A 205 3.86 -5.78 -19.00
CA GLU A 205 3.58 -4.85 -20.11
C GLU A 205 3.82 -3.38 -19.78
N ARG A 206 4.20 -3.06 -18.55
CA ARG A 206 4.40 -1.68 -18.08
C ARG A 206 5.86 -1.22 -18.14
N PHE A 207 6.77 -2.11 -18.53
CA PHE A 207 8.22 -1.91 -18.54
C PHE A 207 8.89 -2.32 -19.86
N LEU A 208 8.09 -2.52 -20.92
CA LEU A 208 8.54 -2.64 -22.31
C LEU A 208 8.35 -1.31 -23.04
#